data_AF-A0A3M2STA4-F1
#
_entry.id   AF-A0A3M2STA4-F1
#
_cell.length_a   1.000
_cell.length_b   1.000
_cell.length_c   1.000
_cell.angle_alpha   90.00
_cell.angle_beta   90.00
_cell.angle_gamma   90.00
#
_symmetry.space_group_name_H-M   'P 1'
#
loop_
_entity.id
_entity.type
_entity.pdbx_description
1 polymer ?
#
loop_
_entity_poly.entity_id
_entity_poly.type
_entity_poly.pdbx_seq_one_letter_code
_entity_poly.pdbx_strand_id
1 'polypeptide(L)'
;MESPDHFLRPFLDACFAGELSKTQEAIGTGRLAAEDLDSGLKLATHMAHPDIVAALFDAGATVSASTATFLPGKDLQQHASVVRYFLDHGLDPNWRFSSGEPLLPFLINPACARELLSRGADPNLCGPKGTPPLGRAIVSTREGDLSLLELYLAYGAMLEPRLLFYAVAPRVHQGELMTRFLLGKGLDPNVTSEEWGTPLHRAAYAAKPDIVKLLLDAGADPTAISVGRKYYGKSPAQVAERVRHPDSTPGTPRGQWMVALLSGATFAAYVSEPRNASLGFIRFERNATAGLGKRMELPLHDIGVFYENELPRVTEPIVPHEEAPSAADMSTAVMKTFGSVKRRQQYSTGTAHLSGCTTMYLISRKGVYATRWWENVSFSPDDEWRDPGDRTDEEMFQATVLDMLTTGGNYHPKLDADLIEDDFIRAYLIHPTTTYHEGPGDVGYPDQWEAIRTTVGELVPTLQDASRWTDIPYKALDDDDDVLNADAGTAGKNLFKYDPMHTFESGQKGPLAMLWAESEITPYHQDEW
;
A
#
# COMPACT_ATOMS: atom_id res chain seq x y z
N MET A 1 57.99 -32.99 -8.98
CA MET A 1 56.54 -33.03 -8.74
C MET A 1 56.24 -31.90 -7.79
N GLU A 2 55.78 -30.77 -8.32
CA GLU A 2 55.34 -29.64 -7.49
C GLU A 2 54.09 -30.05 -6.70
N SER A 3 54.00 -29.59 -5.45
CA SER A 3 52.87 -29.84 -4.56
C SER A 3 51.53 -29.45 -5.22
N PRO A 4 50.45 -30.23 -5.05
CA PRO A 4 49.11 -29.89 -5.56
C PRO A 4 48.60 -28.51 -5.12
N ASP A 5 49.11 -27.98 -4.00
CA ASP A 5 48.55 -26.80 -3.31
C ASP A 5 48.93 -25.44 -3.95
N HIS A 6 50.04 -25.35 -4.69
CA HIS A 6 50.56 -24.03 -5.13
C HIS A 6 49.70 -23.38 -6.23
N PHE A 7 48.92 -24.17 -6.98
CA PHE A 7 48.11 -23.69 -8.10
C PHE A 7 46.63 -23.49 -7.72
N LEU A 8 46.10 -24.38 -6.88
CA LEU A 8 44.70 -24.35 -6.45
C LEU A 8 44.41 -23.13 -5.57
N ARG A 9 45.29 -22.83 -4.60
CA ARG A 9 45.05 -21.75 -3.65
C ARG A 9 44.91 -20.37 -4.31
N PRO A 10 45.82 -19.93 -5.21
CA PRO A 10 45.65 -18.67 -5.94
C PRO A 10 44.38 -18.62 -6.80
N PHE A 11 43.98 -19.73 -7.41
CA PHE A 11 42.74 -19.80 -8.18
C PHE A 11 41.50 -19.60 -7.29
N LEU A 12 41.45 -20.25 -6.13
CA LEU A 12 40.35 -20.09 -5.18
C LEU A 12 40.31 -18.67 -4.58
N ASP A 13 41.48 -18.10 -4.27
CA ASP A 13 41.57 -16.72 -3.77
C ASP A 13 41.11 -15.72 -4.86
N ALA A 14 41.43 -15.95 -6.14
CA ALA A 14 40.93 -15.15 -7.26
C ALA A 14 39.40 -15.27 -7.43
N CYS A 15 38.86 -16.49 -7.34
CA CYS A 15 37.41 -16.73 -7.38
C CYS A 15 36.68 -16.02 -6.23
N PHE A 16 37.26 -16.03 -5.03
CA PHE A 16 36.70 -15.34 -3.86
C PHE A 16 36.79 -13.81 -4.00
N ALA A 17 37.93 -13.29 -4.47
CA ALA A 17 38.20 -11.86 -4.58
C ALA A 17 37.52 -11.18 -5.79
N GLY A 18 36.96 -11.95 -6.75
CA GLY A 18 36.33 -11.38 -7.95
C GLY A 18 37.32 -11.06 -9.07
N GLU A 19 38.49 -11.69 -9.07
CA GLU A 19 39.55 -11.43 -10.06
C GLU A 19 39.36 -12.29 -11.33
N LEU A 20 38.50 -11.82 -12.24
CA LEU A 20 38.13 -12.55 -13.46
C LEU A 20 39.35 -12.97 -14.31
N SER A 21 40.28 -12.05 -14.58
CA SER A 21 41.44 -12.33 -15.44
C SER A 21 42.32 -13.46 -14.89
N LYS A 22 42.59 -13.45 -13.58
CA LYS A 22 43.40 -14.52 -12.95
C LYS A 22 42.65 -15.85 -12.91
N THR A 23 41.33 -15.79 -12.77
CA THR A 23 40.48 -16.97 -12.81
C THR A 23 40.50 -17.62 -14.19
N GLN A 24 40.34 -16.81 -15.26
CA GLN A 24 40.39 -17.28 -16.64
C GLN A 24 41.79 -17.80 -17.03
N GLU A 25 42.86 -17.13 -16.58
CA GLU A 25 44.23 -17.62 -16.78
C GLU A 25 44.42 -19.00 -16.16
N ALA A 26 43.96 -19.20 -14.92
CA ALA A 26 44.05 -20.48 -14.24
C ALA A 26 43.24 -21.58 -14.97
N ILE A 27 42.01 -21.28 -15.40
CA ILE A 27 41.18 -22.18 -16.22
C ILE A 27 41.90 -22.56 -17.52
N GLY A 28 42.47 -21.57 -18.23
CA GLY A 28 43.14 -21.75 -19.52
C GLY A 28 44.37 -22.66 -19.47
N THR A 29 44.96 -22.90 -18.28
CA THR A 29 46.06 -23.85 -18.13
C THR A 29 45.64 -25.31 -18.33
N GLY A 30 44.34 -25.63 -18.21
CA GLY A 30 43.83 -27.01 -18.28
C GLY A 30 44.28 -27.91 -17.11
N ARG A 31 44.84 -27.34 -16.04
CA ARG A 31 45.38 -28.07 -14.88
C ARG A 31 44.34 -28.34 -13.78
N LEU A 32 43.19 -27.66 -13.80
CA LEU A 32 42.15 -27.76 -12.77
C LEU A 32 41.32 -29.03 -12.97
N ALA A 33 41.09 -29.77 -11.89
CA ALA A 33 40.14 -30.87 -11.86
C ALA A 33 38.69 -30.34 -11.72
N ALA A 34 37.70 -31.19 -11.99
CA ALA A 34 36.29 -30.81 -11.83
C ALA A 34 35.95 -30.37 -10.40
N GLU A 35 36.56 -31.00 -9.39
CA GLU A 35 36.41 -30.64 -7.97
C GLU A 35 37.00 -29.27 -7.61
N ASP A 36 38.03 -28.83 -8.34
CA ASP A 36 38.60 -27.49 -8.20
C ASP A 36 37.64 -26.45 -8.76
N LEU A 37 37.08 -26.69 -9.95
CA LEU A 37 36.07 -25.84 -10.58
C LEU A 37 34.81 -25.71 -9.70
N ASP A 38 34.35 -26.82 -9.11
CA ASP A 38 33.23 -26.82 -8.16
C ASP A 38 33.55 -25.99 -6.90
N SER A 39 34.80 -26.04 -6.42
CA SER A 39 35.23 -25.25 -5.26
C SER A 39 35.31 -23.75 -5.59
N GLY A 40 35.83 -23.40 -6.77
CA GLY A 40 35.79 -22.04 -7.31
C GLY A 40 34.36 -21.54 -7.48
N LEU A 41 33.47 -22.38 -8.00
CA LEU A 41 32.06 -22.04 -8.24
C LEU A 41 31.33 -21.75 -6.93
N LYS A 42 31.58 -22.52 -5.86
CA LYS A 42 31.03 -22.23 -4.52
C LYS A 42 31.44 -20.85 -4.04
N LEU A 43 32.73 -20.51 -4.14
CA LEU A 43 33.27 -19.23 -3.67
C LEU A 43 32.72 -18.05 -4.50
N ALA A 44 32.76 -18.15 -5.83
CA ALA A 44 32.27 -17.11 -6.72
C ALA A 44 30.74 -16.91 -6.59
N THR A 45 29.98 -18.00 -6.41
CA THR A 45 28.53 -17.93 -6.14
C THR A 45 28.25 -17.29 -4.79
N HIS A 46 28.97 -17.68 -3.74
CA HIS A 46 28.82 -17.11 -2.40
C HIS A 46 29.10 -15.60 -2.40
N MET A 47 30.09 -15.16 -3.17
CA MET A 47 30.49 -13.76 -3.28
C MET A 47 29.76 -12.97 -4.38
N ALA A 48 28.81 -13.60 -5.08
CA ALA A 48 28.00 -13.00 -6.14
C ALA A 48 28.80 -12.42 -7.33
N HIS A 49 29.81 -13.14 -7.82
CA HIS A 49 30.64 -12.75 -8.98
C HIS A 49 30.12 -13.36 -10.30
N PRO A 50 29.21 -12.71 -11.05
CA PRO A 50 28.53 -13.32 -12.19
C PRO A 50 29.47 -13.72 -13.33
N ASP A 51 30.49 -12.91 -13.63
CA ASP A 51 31.40 -13.17 -14.75
C ASP A 51 32.31 -14.37 -14.46
N ILE A 52 32.70 -14.56 -13.20
CA ILE A 52 33.47 -15.73 -12.79
C ILE A 52 32.59 -16.98 -12.81
N VAL A 53 31.35 -16.88 -12.32
CA VAL A 53 30.38 -18.00 -12.38
C VAL A 53 30.17 -18.44 -13.83
N ALA A 54 30.01 -17.50 -14.77
CA ALA A 54 29.90 -17.79 -16.20
C ALA A 54 31.13 -18.52 -16.72
N ALA A 55 32.33 -17.99 -16.47
CA ALA A 55 33.58 -18.60 -16.92
C ALA A 55 33.80 -20.01 -16.37
N LEU A 56 33.35 -20.29 -15.14
CA LEU A 56 33.43 -21.62 -14.52
C LEU A 56 32.46 -22.61 -15.17
N PHE A 57 31.24 -22.18 -15.50
CA PHE A 57 30.31 -23.01 -16.27
C PHE A 57 30.83 -23.28 -17.69
N ASP A 58 31.39 -22.28 -18.38
CA ASP A 58 32.03 -22.45 -19.69
C ASP A 58 33.22 -23.43 -19.64
N ALA A 59 33.91 -23.51 -18.49
CA ALA A 59 34.99 -24.45 -18.23
C ALA A 59 34.50 -25.87 -17.86
N GLY A 60 33.19 -26.10 -17.76
CA GLY A 60 32.59 -27.40 -17.48
C GLY A 60 32.26 -27.66 -16.00
N ALA A 61 32.21 -26.63 -15.14
CA ALA A 61 31.63 -26.77 -13.80
C ALA A 61 30.16 -27.20 -13.90
N THR A 62 29.68 -27.98 -12.95
CA THR A 62 28.30 -28.51 -12.98
C THR A 62 27.48 -28.06 -11.79
N VAL A 63 26.17 -27.97 -11.98
CA VAL A 63 25.24 -27.73 -10.87
C VAL A 63 25.18 -28.98 -10.00
N SER A 64 25.47 -28.82 -8.71
CA SER A 64 25.36 -29.86 -7.70
C SER A 64 24.64 -29.33 -6.47
N ALA A 65 24.14 -30.22 -5.60
CA ALA A 65 23.52 -29.80 -4.35
C ALA A 65 24.49 -28.97 -3.46
N SER A 66 25.80 -29.23 -3.57
CA SER A 66 26.81 -28.49 -2.83
C SER A 66 27.00 -27.07 -3.37
N THR A 67 27.04 -26.87 -4.69
CA THR A 67 27.19 -25.54 -5.30
C THR A 67 25.91 -24.71 -5.14
N ALA A 68 24.73 -25.33 -5.33
CA ALA A 68 23.43 -24.67 -5.17
C ALA A 68 23.17 -24.16 -3.74
N THR A 69 23.77 -24.77 -2.72
CA THR A 69 23.63 -24.30 -1.32
C THR A 69 24.13 -22.87 -1.11
N PHE A 70 25.05 -22.39 -1.95
CA PHE A 70 25.61 -21.04 -1.87
C PHE A 70 24.84 -20.00 -2.70
N LEU A 71 23.82 -20.41 -3.45
CA LEU A 71 23.02 -19.52 -4.31
C LEU A 71 22.38 -18.32 -3.59
N PRO A 72 21.96 -18.40 -2.32
CA PRO A 72 21.50 -17.20 -1.62
C PRO A 72 22.53 -16.08 -1.54
N GLY A 73 23.81 -16.40 -1.74
CA GLY A 73 24.91 -15.44 -1.63
C GLY A 73 25.22 -15.09 -0.16
N LYS A 74 26.26 -14.30 0.02
CA LYS A 74 26.67 -13.79 1.32
C LYS A 74 25.62 -12.81 1.84
N ASP A 75 25.20 -13.00 3.10
CA ASP A 75 24.18 -12.17 3.75
C ASP A 75 22.83 -12.11 2.99
N LEU A 76 22.53 -13.14 2.19
CA LEU A 76 21.37 -13.24 1.28
C LEU A 76 21.38 -12.20 0.14
N GLN A 77 22.55 -11.65 -0.18
CA GLN A 77 22.74 -10.76 -1.32
C GLN A 77 23.33 -11.55 -2.50
N GLN A 78 22.58 -11.59 -3.60
CA GLN A 78 22.96 -12.32 -4.81
C GLN A 78 22.67 -11.49 -6.06
N HIS A 79 23.44 -11.75 -7.13
CA HIS A 79 23.22 -11.19 -8.45
C HIS A 79 22.31 -12.08 -9.30
N ALA A 80 21.31 -11.50 -9.98
CA ALA A 80 20.32 -12.27 -10.76
C ALA A 80 20.96 -13.15 -11.84
N SER A 81 22.01 -12.66 -12.52
CA SER A 81 22.75 -13.47 -13.50
C SER A 81 23.32 -14.77 -12.93
N VAL A 82 23.77 -14.78 -11.65
CA VAL A 82 24.28 -16.01 -11.02
C VAL A 82 23.15 -17.04 -10.91
N VAL A 83 21.97 -16.63 -10.45
CA VAL A 83 20.79 -17.51 -10.37
C VAL A 83 20.40 -18.02 -11.76
N ARG A 84 20.39 -17.13 -12.75
CA ARG A 84 20.12 -17.47 -14.14
C ARG A 84 21.10 -18.52 -14.69
N TYR A 85 22.41 -18.35 -14.46
CA TYR A 85 23.40 -19.33 -14.91
C TYR A 85 23.17 -20.72 -14.33
N PHE A 86 22.82 -20.81 -13.04
CA PHE A 86 22.49 -22.10 -12.43
C PHE A 86 21.24 -22.72 -13.07
N LEU A 87 20.21 -21.94 -13.36
CA LEU A 87 18.99 -22.41 -14.04
C LEU A 87 19.27 -22.87 -15.48
N ASP A 88 20.09 -22.12 -16.22
CA ASP A 88 20.51 -22.47 -17.58
C ASP A 88 21.34 -23.76 -17.61
N HIS A 89 22.03 -24.09 -16.51
CA HIS A 89 22.79 -25.32 -16.33
C HIS A 89 22.04 -26.41 -15.54
N GLY A 90 20.71 -26.35 -15.50
CA GLY A 90 19.86 -27.46 -15.07
C GLY A 90 19.53 -27.50 -13.57
N LEU A 91 19.70 -26.40 -12.84
CA LEU A 91 19.11 -26.28 -11.49
C LEU A 91 17.58 -26.40 -11.59
N ASP A 92 16.98 -27.28 -10.78
CA ASP A 92 15.54 -27.33 -10.60
C ASP A 92 15.04 -26.02 -9.94
N PRO A 93 14.11 -25.26 -10.56
CA PRO A 93 13.51 -24.07 -9.96
C PRO A 93 12.87 -24.31 -8.57
N ASN A 94 12.48 -25.55 -8.28
CA ASN A 94 11.90 -25.99 -7.00
C ASN A 94 12.91 -26.70 -6.09
N TRP A 95 14.21 -26.54 -6.35
CA TRP A 95 15.28 -27.15 -5.57
C TRP A 95 15.16 -26.84 -4.08
N ARG A 96 15.56 -27.81 -3.25
CA ARG A 96 15.53 -27.74 -1.79
C ARG A 96 16.91 -27.97 -1.20
N PHE A 97 17.21 -27.21 -0.14
CA PHE A 97 18.35 -27.49 0.73
C PHE A 97 18.22 -28.87 1.38
N SER A 98 19.32 -29.39 1.91
CA SER A 98 19.32 -30.63 2.70
C SER A 98 18.41 -30.59 3.94
N SER A 99 18.11 -29.39 4.43
CA SER A 99 17.12 -29.14 5.48
C SER A 99 15.67 -29.34 5.02
N GLY A 100 15.43 -29.52 3.73
CA GLY A 100 14.12 -29.58 3.10
C GLY A 100 13.51 -28.21 2.79
N GLU A 101 14.15 -27.09 3.15
CA GLU A 101 13.67 -25.76 2.79
C GLU A 101 13.85 -25.50 1.29
N PRO A 102 12.88 -24.88 0.59
CA PRO A 102 13.04 -24.50 -0.82
C PRO A 102 13.98 -23.30 -0.98
N LEU A 103 14.58 -23.14 -2.17
CA LEU A 103 15.53 -22.05 -2.46
C LEU A 103 14.85 -20.67 -2.52
N LEU A 104 13.69 -20.58 -3.17
CA LEU A 104 13.00 -19.31 -3.46
C LEU A 104 12.88 -18.36 -2.24
N PRO A 105 12.46 -18.81 -1.04
CA PRO A 105 12.39 -17.94 0.15
C PRO A 105 13.71 -17.31 0.61
N PHE A 106 14.87 -17.78 0.13
CA PHE A 106 16.18 -17.26 0.50
C PHE A 106 16.74 -16.27 -0.52
N LEU A 107 16.10 -16.11 -1.68
CA LEU A 107 16.42 -15.08 -2.67
C LEU A 107 15.60 -13.82 -2.37
N ILE A 108 16.09 -13.00 -1.44
CA ILE A 108 15.37 -11.81 -0.97
C ILE A 108 15.40 -10.63 -1.95
N ASN A 109 16.25 -10.69 -2.98
CA ASN A 109 16.27 -9.71 -4.07
C ASN A 109 15.18 -10.07 -5.10
N PRO A 110 14.24 -9.16 -5.44
CA PRO A 110 13.18 -9.39 -6.42
C PRO A 110 13.70 -9.88 -7.79
N ALA A 111 14.85 -9.39 -8.26
CA ALA A 111 15.42 -9.81 -9.54
C ALA A 111 15.86 -11.29 -9.50
N CYS A 112 16.49 -11.72 -8.41
CA CYS A 112 16.90 -13.12 -8.20
C CYS A 112 15.68 -14.05 -8.06
N ALA A 113 14.67 -13.63 -7.30
CA ALA A 113 13.42 -14.37 -7.17
C ALA A 113 12.70 -14.53 -8.52
N ARG A 114 12.69 -13.48 -9.36
CA ARG A 114 12.07 -13.50 -10.69
C ARG A 114 12.69 -14.55 -11.61
N GLU A 115 13.99 -14.77 -11.54
CA GLU A 115 14.66 -15.82 -12.33
C GLU A 115 14.07 -17.21 -12.02
N LEU A 116 13.91 -17.57 -10.75
CA LEU A 116 13.28 -18.84 -10.35
C LEU A 116 11.80 -18.90 -10.77
N LEU A 117 11.02 -17.85 -10.48
CA LEU A 117 9.58 -17.81 -10.75
C LEU A 117 9.27 -17.90 -12.25
N SER A 118 10.03 -17.18 -13.09
CA SER A 118 9.88 -17.23 -14.55
C SER A 118 10.22 -18.60 -15.15
N ARG A 119 10.97 -19.43 -14.42
CA ARG A 119 11.30 -20.82 -14.78
C ARG A 119 10.36 -21.85 -14.14
N GLY A 120 9.29 -21.43 -13.49
CA GLY A 120 8.28 -22.35 -12.94
C GLY A 120 8.54 -22.79 -11.50
N ALA A 121 9.28 -22.02 -10.72
CA ALA A 121 9.28 -22.20 -9.26
C ALA A 121 7.87 -21.95 -8.71
N ASP A 122 7.41 -22.83 -7.83
CA ASP A 122 6.12 -22.71 -7.16
C ASP A 122 6.21 -21.64 -6.04
N PRO A 123 5.50 -20.51 -6.15
CA PRO A 123 5.55 -19.44 -5.16
C PRO A 123 4.90 -19.81 -3.81
N ASN A 124 4.26 -20.98 -3.74
CA ASN A 124 3.62 -21.50 -2.52
C ASN A 124 4.39 -22.66 -1.90
N LEU A 125 5.53 -23.05 -2.50
CA LEU A 125 6.31 -24.19 -2.03
C LEU A 125 6.85 -23.95 -0.61
N CYS A 126 6.35 -24.73 0.34
CA CYS A 126 6.74 -24.62 1.75
C CYS A 126 7.85 -25.61 2.12
N GLY A 127 8.71 -25.19 3.05
CA GLY A 127 9.63 -26.08 3.77
C GLY A 127 8.96 -26.84 4.92
N PRO A 128 9.73 -27.62 5.72
CA PRO A 128 9.18 -28.43 6.83
C PRO A 128 8.46 -27.61 7.92
N LYS A 129 8.80 -26.33 8.06
CA LYS A 129 8.13 -25.41 9.00
C LYS A 129 6.77 -24.93 8.51
N GLY A 130 6.40 -25.22 7.26
CA GLY A 130 5.14 -24.79 6.67
C GLY A 130 5.02 -23.28 6.46
N THR A 131 6.13 -22.53 6.55
CA THR A 131 6.14 -21.08 6.26
C THR A 131 6.09 -20.88 4.75
N PRO A 132 5.07 -20.18 4.22
CA PRO A 132 4.99 -19.88 2.80
C PRO A 132 6.11 -18.91 2.39
N PRO A 133 6.59 -18.93 1.13
CA PRO A 133 7.59 -17.98 0.63
C PRO A 133 7.21 -16.51 0.90
N LEU A 134 5.93 -16.15 0.72
CA LEU A 134 5.41 -14.82 1.04
C LEU A 134 5.53 -14.48 2.54
N GLY A 135 5.34 -15.47 3.42
CA GLY A 135 5.56 -15.32 4.87
C GLY A 135 7.03 -15.09 5.22
N ARG A 136 7.97 -15.68 4.46
CA ARG A 136 9.40 -15.40 4.61
C ARG A 136 9.74 -14.00 4.12
N ALA A 137 9.22 -13.58 2.97
CA ALA A 137 9.42 -12.24 2.42
C ALA A 137 9.03 -11.16 3.45
N ILE A 138 7.85 -11.28 4.07
CA ILE A 138 7.36 -10.36 5.13
C ILE A 138 8.37 -10.17 6.27
N VAL A 139 9.05 -11.24 6.69
CA VAL A 139 10.00 -11.16 7.82
C VAL A 139 11.42 -10.77 7.42
N SER A 140 11.74 -10.83 6.12
CA SER A 140 13.06 -10.49 5.58
C SER A 140 13.15 -9.12 4.92
N THR A 141 12.03 -8.47 4.63
CA THR A 141 12.00 -7.11 4.09
C THR A 141 12.63 -6.12 5.06
N ARG A 142 13.71 -5.45 4.63
CA ARG A 142 14.48 -4.49 5.46
C ARG A 142 14.23 -3.03 5.10
N GLU A 143 13.69 -2.77 3.92
CA GLU A 143 13.43 -1.45 3.36
C GLU A 143 11.93 -1.35 3.06
N GLY A 144 11.37 -0.15 2.88
CA GLY A 144 9.94 0.04 2.58
C GLY A 144 9.46 -0.55 1.23
N ASP A 145 10.22 -1.49 0.68
CA ASP A 145 10.05 -2.10 -0.62
C ASP A 145 9.10 -3.31 -0.56
N LEU A 146 7.97 -3.18 -1.26
CA LEU A 146 6.97 -4.23 -1.43
C LEU A 146 7.20 -5.08 -2.69
N SER A 147 8.21 -4.76 -3.51
CA SER A 147 8.45 -5.38 -4.82
C SER A 147 8.54 -6.90 -4.78
N LEU A 148 9.18 -7.47 -3.75
CA LEU A 148 9.27 -8.93 -3.61
C LEU A 148 7.89 -9.56 -3.33
N LEU A 149 7.06 -8.91 -2.51
CA LEU A 149 5.72 -9.39 -2.20
C LEU A 149 4.82 -9.29 -3.43
N GLU A 150 4.87 -8.15 -4.14
CA GLU A 150 4.10 -7.94 -5.37
C GLU A 150 4.50 -8.92 -6.47
N LEU A 151 5.80 -9.19 -6.61
CA LEU A 151 6.30 -10.21 -7.53
C LEU A 151 5.74 -11.60 -7.19
N TYR A 152 5.77 -12.00 -5.93
CA TYR A 152 5.22 -13.30 -5.51
C TYR A 152 3.72 -13.40 -5.82
N LEU A 153 2.96 -12.34 -5.54
CA LEU A 153 1.53 -12.28 -5.87
C LEU A 153 1.28 -12.34 -7.38
N ALA A 154 2.08 -11.63 -8.18
CA ALA A 154 1.99 -11.65 -9.65
C ALA A 154 2.21 -13.05 -10.24
N TYR A 155 2.99 -13.89 -9.56
CA TYR A 155 3.23 -15.29 -9.95
C TYR A 155 2.27 -16.29 -9.26
N GLY A 156 1.27 -15.82 -8.51
CA GLY A 156 0.22 -16.68 -7.93
C GLY A 156 0.48 -17.15 -6.50
N ALA A 157 1.30 -16.43 -5.72
CA ALA A 157 1.38 -16.67 -4.28
C ALA A 157 0.02 -16.46 -3.60
N MET A 158 -0.33 -17.36 -2.69
CA MET A 158 -1.59 -17.32 -1.96
C MET A 158 -1.55 -16.32 -0.80
N LEU A 159 -2.56 -15.46 -0.74
CA LEU A 159 -2.82 -14.56 0.39
C LEU A 159 -3.50 -15.33 1.52
N GLU A 160 -2.70 -16.04 2.32
CA GLU A 160 -3.21 -16.83 3.43
C GLU A 160 -3.52 -15.95 4.66
N PRO A 161 -4.60 -16.23 5.41
CA PRO A 161 -4.93 -15.53 6.65
C PRO A 161 -3.78 -15.43 7.66
N ARG A 162 -2.94 -16.47 7.73
CA ARG A 162 -1.84 -16.52 8.69
C ARG A 162 -0.73 -15.50 8.44
N LEU A 163 -0.72 -14.83 7.28
CA LEU A 163 0.30 -13.84 6.91
C LEU A 163 0.32 -12.64 7.87
N LEU A 164 -0.84 -12.20 8.37
CA LEU A 164 -0.95 -11.13 9.37
C LEU A 164 -0.12 -11.45 10.62
N PHE A 165 -0.07 -12.72 11.05
CA PHE A 165 0.72 -13.09 12.22
C PHE A 165 2.24 -12.95 12.00
N TYR A 166 2.73 -13.11 10.76
CA TYR A 166 4.14 -12.82 10.46
C TYR A 166 4.41 -11.32 10.52
N ALA A 167 3.56 -10.48 9.94
CA ALA A 167 3.71 -9.02 9.90
C ALA A 167 3.70 -8.39 11.31
N VAL A 168 2.77 -8.80 12.18
CA VAL A 168 2.63 -8.24 13.53
C VAL A 168 3.63 -8.80 14.56
N ALA A 169 4.60 -9.61 14.11
CA ALA A 169 5.58 -10.21 15.00
C ALA A 169 6.50 -9.15 15.65
N PRO A 170 6.95 -9.35 16.90
CA PRO A 170 7.78 -8.37 17.60
C PRO A 170 9.08 -7.99 16.87
N ARG A 171 9.69 -8.93 16.14
CA ARG A 171 11.00 -8.75 15.48
C ARG A 171 10.91 -8.21 14.05
N VAL A 172 9.71 -7.99 13.52
CA VAL A 172 9.53 -7.48 12.16
C VAL A 172 9.51 -5.96 12.23
N HIS A 173 10.60 -5.32 11.81
CA HIS A 173 10.74 -3.86 11.90
C HIS A 173 9.71 -3.14 11.01
N GLN A 174 9.53 -3.62 9.78
CA GLN A 174 8.54 -3.11 8.83
C GLN A 174 7.12 -3.65 9.09
N GLY A 175 6.81 -4.04 10.33
CA GLY A 175 5.58 -4.74 10.66
C GLY A 175 4.33 -3.89 10.36
N GLU A 176 4.44 -2.57 10.50
CA GLU A 176 3.37 -1.64 10.16
C GLU A 176 3.07 -1.65 8.65
N LEU A 177 4.08 -1.37 7.82
CA LEU A 177 3.97 -1.42 6.36
C LEU A 177 3.42 -2.77 5.87
N MET A 178 3.94 -3.88 6.40
CA MET A 178 3.48 -5.24 6.04
C MET A 178 2.04 -5.48 6.47
N THR A 179 1.63 -5.00 7.66
CA THR A 179 0.26 -5.14 8.14
C THR A 179 -0.69 -4.31 7.28
N ARG A 180 -0.34 -3.06 6.97
CA ARG A 180 -1.09 -2.17 6.09
C ARG A 180 -1.27 -2.78 4.70
N PHE A 181 -0.20 -3.27 4.09
CA PHE A 181 -0.24 -3.96 2.80
C PHE A 181 -1.19 -5.17 2.81
N LEU A 182 -1.07 -6.05 3.81
CA LEU A 182 -1.88 -7.25 3.90
C LEU A 182 -3.37 -6.94 4.15
N LEU A 183 -3.69 -5.96 4.99
CA LEU A 183 -5.05 -5.50 5.22
C LEU A 183 -5.65 -4.87 3.94
N GLY A 184 -4.86 -4.06 3.22
CA GLY A 184 -5.25 -3.50 1.92
C GLY A 184 -5.49 -4.56 0.84
N LYS A 185 -4.81 -5.72 0.92
CA LYS A 185 -5.12 -6.90 0.08
C LYS A 185 -6.36 -7.70 0.56
N GLY A 186 -7.07 -7.23 1.58
CA GLY A 186 -8.35 -7.76 2.04
C GLY A 186 -8.27 -8.89 3.06
N LEU A 187 -7.13 -9.08 3.73
CA LEU A 187 -7.05 -10.06 4.82
C LEU A 187 -7.93 -9.65 5.99
N ASP A 188 -8.67 -10.62 6.53
CA ASP A 188 -9.53 -10.41 7.69
C ASP A 188 -8.68 -10.21 8.96
N PRO A 189 -8.81 -9.07 9.69
CA PRO A 189 -8.04 -8.82 10.90
C PRO A 189 -8.48 -9.68 12.10
N ASN A 190 -9.61 -10.38 12.00
CA ASN A 190 -10.16 -11.24 13.06
C ASN A 190 -9.77 -12.72 12.92
N VAL A 191 -8.89 -13.05 11.98
CA VAL A 191 -8.41 -14.42 11.77
C VAL A 191 -7.81 -14.99 13.05
N THR A 192 -8.00 -16.28 13.29
CA THR A 192 -7.51 -16.93 14.50
C THR A 192 -6.34 -17.85 14.22
N SER A 193 -5.39 -17.88 15.15
CA SER A 193 -4.23 -18.76 15.18
C SER A 193 -4.32 -19.64 16.43
N GLU A 194 -4.04 -20.93 16.25
CA GLU A 194 -3.95 -21.90 17.37
C GLU A 194 -2.89 -21.53 18.42
N GLU A 195 -1.89 -20.74 18.04
CA GLU A 195 -0.82 -20.30 18.94
C GLU A 195 -1.15 -18.94 19.55
N TRP A 196 -1.54 -17.98 18.71
CA TRP A 196 -1.53 -16.56 19.07
C TRP A 196 -2.91 -15.94 19.34
N GLY A 197 -4.03 -16.63 19.07
CA GLY A 197 -5.34 -16.00 19.07
C GLY A 197 -5.54 -15.15 17.82
N THR A 198 -5.97 -13.90 17.94
CA THR A 198 -6.11 -12.97 16.80
C THR A 198 -4.83 -12.16 16.53
N PRO A 199 -4.65 -11.55 15.35
CA PRO A 199 -3.57 -10.59 15.10
C PRO A 199 -3.48 -9.51 16.19
N LEU A 200 -4.63 -9.03 16.69
CA LEU A 200 -4.70 -8.01 17.74
C LEU A 200 -4.09 -8.48 19.07
N HIS A 201 -4.27 -9.75 19.46
CA HIS A 201 -3.60 -10.33 20.63
C HIS A 201 -2.07 -10.31 20.48
N ARG A 202 -1.59 -10.67 19.28
CA ARG A 202 -0.15 -10.72 19.00
C ARG A 202 0.45 -9.32 18.93
N ALA A 203 -0.25 -8.35 18.35
CA ALA A 203 0.16 -6.95 18.27
C ALA A 203 0.20 -6.30 19.67
N ALA A 204 -0.82 -6.54 20.50
CA ALA A 204 -0.84 -6.11 21.89
C ALA A 204 0.37 -6.64 22.67
N TYR A 205 0.69 -7.93 22.54
CA TYR A 205 1.88 -8.53 23.14
C TYR A 205 3.19 -7.95 22.58
N ALA A 206 3.23 -7.66 21.28
CA ALA A 206 4.40 -7.10 20.62
C ALA A 206 4.69 -5.64 21.03
N ALA A 207 3.80 -5.00 21.79
CA ALA A 207 3.90 -3.60 22.21
C ALA A 207 3.96 -2.62 21.02
N LYS A 208 3.22 -2.92 19.94
CA LYS A 208 3.23 -2.12 18.70
C LYS A 208 1.93 -1.32 18.54
N PRO A 209 1.83 -0.10 19.11
CA PRO A 209 0.58 0.68 19.09
C PRO A 209 0.08 0.96 17.68
N ASP A 210 0.98 1.25 16.74
CA ASP A 210 0.58 1.64 15.37
C ASP A 210 -0.02 0.45 14.62
N ILE A 211 0.52 -0.74 14.82
CA ILE A 211 -0.08 -1.98 14.32
C ILE A 211 -1.43 -2.27 15.01
N VAL A 212 -1.56 -1.99 16.31
CA VAL A 212 -2.84 -2.15 17.03
C VAL A 212 -3.90 -1.21 16.45
N LYS A 213 -3.57 0.06 16.21
CA LYS A 213 -4.44 1.03 15.53
C LYS A 213 -4.86 0.52 14.16
N LEU A 214 -3.91 0.16 13.29
CA LEU A 214 -4.20 -0.37 11.96
C LEU A 214 -5.16 -1.57 11.97
N LEU A 215 -5.00 -2.48 12.93
CA LEU A 215 -5.90 -3.63 13.06
C LEU A 215 -7.30 -3.21 13.52
N LEU A 216 -7.42 -2.29 14.48
CA LEU A 216 -8.70 -1.75 14.95
C LEU A 216 -9.42 -0.98 13.84
N ASP A 217 -8.70 -0.15 13.10
CA ASP A 217 -9.21 0.61 11.95
C ASP A 217 -9.73 -0.34 10.86
N ALA A 218 -9.06 -1.46 10.65
CA ALA A 218 -9.51 -2.52 9.75
C ALA A 218 -10.68 -3.37 10.29
N GLY A 219 -11.15 -3.12 11.52
CA GLY A 219 -12.29 -3.79 12.14
C GLY A 219 -11.93 -5.01 12.99
N ALA A 220 -10.73 -5.09 13.56
CA ALA A 220 -10.40 -6.09 14.57
C ALA A 220 -11.27 -5.92 15.82
N ASP A 221 -11.80 -7.03 16.36
CA ASP A 221 -12.59 -7.04 17.58
C ASP A 221 -11.67 -6.91 18.82
N PRO A 222 -11.71 -5.77 19.55
CA PRO A 222 -10.91 -5.58 20.75
C PRO A 222 -11.36 -6.43 21.94
N THR A 223 -12.56 -7.03 21.85
CA THR A 223 -13.15 -7.88 22.90
C THR A 223 -12.96 -9.37 22.64
N ALA A 224 -12.37 -9.74 21.50
CA ALA A 224 -12.19 -11.12 21.09
C ALA A 224 -11.47 -11.94 22.18
N ILE A 225 -12.01 -13.10 22.53
CA ILE A 225 -11.36 -14.00 23.49
C ILE A 225 -10.49 -14.99 22.72
N SER A 226 -9.19 -14.99 22.99
CA SER A 226 -8.25 -15.86 22.32
C SER A 226 -8.52 -17.34 22.63
N VAL A 227 -8.65 -18.12 21.56
CA VAL A 227 -8.62 -19.59 21.57
C VAL A 227 -7.20 -20.14 21.44
N GLY A 228 -6.20 -19.27 21.22
CA GLY A 228 -4.81 -19.67 20.99
C GLY A 228 -4.10 -20.05 22.28
N ARG A 229 -3.26 -21.09 22.25
CA ARG A 229 -2.58 -21.67 23.42
C ARG A 229 -1.84 -20.63 24.28
N LYS A 230 -1.23 -19.61 23.65
CA LYS A 230 -0.42 -18.64 24.38
C LYS A 230 -1.23 -17.64 25.20
N TYR A 231 -2.44 -17.30 24.76
CA TYR A 231 -3.31 -16.31 25.40
C TYR A 231 -4.71 -16.84 25.65
N TYR A 232 -4.85 -18.16 25.82
CA TYR A 232 -6.14 -18.82 25.94
C TYR A 232 -7.02 -18.15 27.01
N GLY A 233 -8.26 -17.84 26.64
CA GLY A 233 -9.25 -17.23 27.52
C GLY A 233 -8.98 -15.76 27.86
N LYS A 234 -8.06 -15.10 27.16
CA LYS A 234 -7.76 -13.67 27.37
C LYS A 234 -8.26 -12.82 26.22
N SER A 235 -8.61 -11.57 26.51
CA SER A 235 -8.78 -10.51 25.51
C SER A 235 -7.45 -9.85 25.14
N PRO A 236 -7.38 -9.09 24.03
CA PRO A 236 -6.23 -8.25 23.70
C PRO A 236 -5.82 -7.33 24.85
N ALA A 237 -6.77 -6.70 25.54
CA ALA A 237 -6.51 -5.83 26.69
C ALA A 237 -5.83 -6.59 27.84
N GLN A 238 -6.31 -7.79 28.18
CA GLN A 238 -5.71 -8.63 29.21
C GLN A 238 -4.30 -9.14 28.83
N VAL A 239 -4.00 -9.23 27.52
CA VAL A 239 -2.64 -9.49 27.04
C VAL A 239 -1.76 -8.25 27.21
N ALA A 240 -2.29 -7.07 26.89
CA ALA A 240 -1.61 -5.79 26.97
C ALA A 240 -1.19 -5.41 28.41
N GLU A 241 -1.99 -5.74 29.43
CA GLU A 241 -1.69 -5.48 30.86
C GLU A 241 -0.30 -5.98 31.31
N ARG A 242 0.24 -7.00 30.64
CA ARG A 242 1.51 -7.63 31.01
C ARG A 242 2.73 -7.01 30.31
N VAL A 243 2.50 -6.07 29.41
CA VAL A 243 3.51 -5.48 28.51
C VAL A 243 4.09 -4.21 29.14
N ARG A 244 5.41 -3.99 28.98
CA ARG A 244 6.05 -2.74 29.44
C ARG A 244 5.96 -1.68 28.35
N HIS A 245 5.85 -0.41 28.76
CA HIS A 245 5.95 0.71 27.83
C HIS A 245 7.35 0.72 27.18
N PRO A 246 7.49 1.03 25.87
CA PRO A 246 8.79 1.14 25.20
C PRO A 246 9.77 2.04 25.97
N ASP A 247 9.26 3.15 26.50
CA ASP A 247 10.03 4.14 27.29
C ASP A 247 9.91 4.00 28.81
N SER A 248 9.51 2.83 29.33
CA SER A 248 9.22 2.71 30.77
C SER A 248 10.45 2.92 31.66
N THR A 249 10.34 3.84 32.62
CA THR A 249 11.22 3.92 33.80
C THR A 249 10.70 3.01 34.93
N PRO A 250 11.53 2.60 35.91
CA PRO A 250 11.10 1.81 37.04
C PRO A 250 9.95 2.48 37.80
N GLY A 251 8.79 1.83 37.87
CA GLY A 251 7.58 2.35 38.56
C GLY A 251 6.40 2.66 37.64
N THR A 252 6.59 2.72 36.32
CA THR A 252 5.49 2.95 35.36
C THR A 252 4.51 1.76 35.36
N PRO A 253 3.18 1.98 35.51
CA PRO A 253 2.18 0.92 35.40
C PRO A 253 2.29 0.18 34.07
N ARG A 254 2.34 -1.17 34.11
CA ARG A 254 2.45 -1.99 32.90
C ARG A 254 1.15 -1.96 32.11
N GLY A 255 1.26 -1.89 30.79
CA GLY A 255 0.17 -2.16 29.86
C GLY A 255 -0.98 -1.17 29.78
N GLN A 256 -1.13 -0.24 30.74
CA GLN A 256 -2.30 0.65 30.82
C GLN A 256 -2.49 1.52 29.57
N TRP A 257 -1.40 2.02 28.98
CA TRP A 257 -1.42 2.77 27.73
C TRP A 257 -2.00 1.96 26.55
N MET A 258 -1.65 0.68 26.46
CA MET A 258 -2.13 -0.22 25.42
C MET A 258 -3.56 -0.70 25.71
N VAL A 259 -3.92 -0.88 26.98
CA VAL A 259 -5.31 -1.16 27.40
C VAL A 259 -6.24 0.00 27.05
N ALA A 260 -5.80 1.24 27.24
CA ALA A 260 -6.55 2.43 26.85
C ALA A 260 -6.79 2.45 25.33
N LEU A 261 -5.74 2.21 24.53
CA LEU A 261 -5.85 2.10 23.07
C LEU A 261 -6.85 1.02 22.62
N LEU A 262 -6.84 -0.14 23.28
CA LEU A 262 -7.72 -1.26 22.96
C LEU A 262 -9.17 -1.07 23.45
N SER A 263 -9.42 -0.18 24.41
CA SER A 263 -10.76 0.06 24.97
C SER A 263 -11.50 1.23 24.32
N GLY A 264 -10.87 1.93 23.36
CA GLY A 264 -11.43 3.14 22.77
C GLY A 264 -11.58 4.29 23.77
N ALA A 265 -11.01 4.16 24.97
CA ALA A 265 -10.94 5.25 25.94
C ALA A 265 -9.93 6.28 25.42
N THR A 266 -10.44 7.44 25.00
CA THR A 266 -9.66 8.60 24.57
C THR A 266 -8.57 8.90 25.59
N PHE A 267 -7.32 8.56 25.26
CA PHE A 267 -6.13 8.99 26.01
C PHE A 267 -5.82 10.44 25.63
N ALA A 268 -6.74 11.35 25.94
CA ALA A 268 -6.67 12.78 25.63
C ALA A 268 -5.82 13.58 26.63
N ALA A 269 -4.86 12.97 27.34
CA ALA A 269 -4.19 13.64 28.46
C ALA A 269 -2.67 13.46 28.59
N TYR A 270 -1.97 12.78 27.68
CA TYR A 270 -0.50 12.73 27.75
C TYR A 270 0.16 12.56 26.37
N VAL A 271 -0.27 13.37 25.41
CA VAL A 271 0.58 13.89 24.34
C VAL A 271 0.31 15.39 24.35
N SER A 272 1.37 16.18 24.42
CA SER A 272 1.30 17.64 24.27
C SER A 272 0.39 17.98 23.10
N GLU A 273 -0.63 18.80 23.36
CA GLU A 273 -1.50 19.51 22.41
C GLU A 273 -1.57 18.91 21.00
N PRO A 274 -2.68 18.27 20.59
CA PRO A 274 -2.96 18.25 19.17
C PRO A 274 -3.23 19.70 18.79
N ARG A 275 -2.35 20.30 17.97
CA ARG A 275 -2.80 21.36 17.08
C ARG A 275 -3.80 20.70 16.12
N ASN A 276 -5.04 20.58 16.59
CA ASN A 276 -6.19 20.24 15.77
C ASN A 276 -6.52 21.48 14.92
N ALA A 277 -5.79 21.63 13.82
CA ALA A 277 -6.14 22.46 12.67
C ALA A 277 -5.29 21.90 11.52
N SER A 278 -5.87 21.67 10.34
CA SER A 278 -5.27 21.06 9.12
C SER A 278 -5.26 19.52 8.97
N LEU A 279 -6.40 18.85 9.19
CA LEU A 279 -6.57 17.43 8.84
C LEU A 279 -7.86 17.19 8.04
N GLY A 280 -7.83 17.49 6.75
CA GLY A 280 -8.93 17.25 5.83
C GLY A 280 -8.72 15.98 5.02
N PHE A 281 -9.60 15.02 5.21
CA PHE A 281 -9.43 13.66 4.73
C PHE A 281 -10.31 13.40 3.51
N ILE A 282 -9.77 12.81 2.44
CA ILE A 282 -10.55 11.89 1.60
C ILE A 282 -10.67 10.56 2.36
N ARG A 283 -11.90 10.11 2.65
CA ARG A 283 -12.14 8.85 3.33
C ARG A 283 -12.31 7.73 2.29
N PHE A 284 -11.39 6.76 2.27
CA PHE A 284 -11.38 5.62 1.32
C PHE A 284 -12.11 4.37 1.85
N GLU A 285 -12.47 3.44 0.94
CA GLU A 285 -13.47 2.36 1.03
C GLU A 285 -13.35 1.18 2.00
N ARG A 286 -14.41 0.95 2.81
CA ARG A 286 -15.15 -0.33 2.78
C ARG A 286 -16.55 -0.16 3.35
N ASN A 287 -17.58 -0.56 2.61
CA ASN A 287 -18.86 -0.98 3.21
C ASN A 287 -18.64 -2.36 3.85
N ALA A 288 -17.93 -2.37 4.98
CA ALA A 288 -17.81 -3.52 5.87
C ALA A 288 -18.37 -3.15 7.24
N THR A 289 -19.67 -2.89 7.29
CA THR A 289 -20.41 -3.15 8.52
C THR A 289 -20.72 -4.65 8.54
N ALA A 290 -20.13 -5.34 9.51
CA ALA A 290 -20.53 -6.68 9.90
C ALA A 290 -21.96 -6.60 10.46
N GLY A 291 -22.94 -6.61 9.57
CA GLY A 291 -24.35 -6.49 9.93
C GLY A 291 -25.18 -5.99 8.76
N LEU A 292 -25.87 -6.94 8.11
CA LEU A 292 -27.03 -6.71 7.23
C LEU A 292 -26.74 -6.13 5.84
N GLY A 293 -26.68 -7.03 4.86
CA GLY A 293 -27.54 -7.07 3.66
C GLY A 293 -28.24 -5.84 3.07
N LYS A 294 -27.71 -4.62 3.12
CA LYS A 294 -28.37 -3.47 2.47
C LYS A 294 -27.66 -3.11 1.15
N ARG A 295 -28.44 -3.21 0.07
CA ARG A 295 -28.15 -2.58 -1.22
C ARG A 295 -28.12 -1.06 -1.01
N MET A 296 -27.67 -0.27 -1.99
CA MET A 296 -27.58 1.19 -1.87
C MET A 296 -28.89 1.74 -1.26
N GLU A 297 -28.85 2.24 -0.03
CA GLU A 297 -30.00 2.89 0.60
C GLU A 297 -30.00 4.34 0.13
N LEU A 298 -31.09 4.80 -0.44
CA LEU A 298 -31.23 6.20 -0.83
C LEU A 298 -31.47 7.04 0.44
N PRO A 299 -30.99 8.30 0.50
CA PRO A 299 -31.27 9.17 1.63
C PRO A 299 -32.79 9.39 1.71
N LEU A 300 -33.44 8.78 2.70
CA LEU A 300 -34.89 8.85 2.80
C LEU A 300 -35.34 10.26 3.22
N HIS A 301 -34.67 10.89 4.21
CA HIS A 301 -35.10 12.18 4.79
C HIS A 301 -33.95 13.04 5.38
N ASP A 302 -32.85 12.44 5.86
CA ASP A 302 -31.75 13.14 6.52
C ASP A 302 -30.41 12.77 5.86
N ILE A 303 -29.78 13.76 5.23
CA ILE A 303 -28.53 13.56 4.50
C ILE A 303 -27.32 13.44 5.43
N GLY A 304 -27.37 14.02 6.63
CA GLY A 304 -26.30 13.91 7.64
C GLY A 304 -26.21 12.49 8.19
N VAL A 305 -27.35 11.90 8.56
CA VAL A 305 -27.45 10.48 8.97
C VAL A 305 -27.05 9.56 7.82
N PHE A 306 -27.39 9.92 6.58
CA PHE A 306 -26.94 9.16 5.41
C PHE A 306 -25.42 9.17 5.27
N TYR A 307 -24.76 10.33 5.35
CA TYR A 307 -23.30 10.40 5.33
C TYR A 307 -22.66 9.65 6.49
N GLU A 308 -23.21 9.74 7.71
CA GLU A 308 -22.69 9.01 8.86
C GLU A 308 -22.66 7.50 8.62
N ASN A 309 -23.71 6.96 7.98
CA ASN A 309 -23.84 5.53 7.74
C ASN A 309 -23.12 5.04 6.49
N GLU A 310 -23.01 5.88 5.47
CA GLU A 310 -22.61 5.46 4.11
C GLU A 310 -21.28 6.05 3.66
N LEU A 311 -20.69 7.00 4.41
CA LEU A 311 -19.32 7.43 4.16
C LEU A 311 -18.36 6.25 4.38
N PRO A 312 -17.48 5.97 3.42
CA PRO A 312 -16.53 4.88 3.57
C PRO A 312 -15.58 5.12 4.76
N ARG A 313 -15.27 4.04 5.51
CA ARG A 313 -14.31 4.09 6.62
C ARG A 313 -12.88 4.10 6.10
N VAL A 314 -12.07 5.09 6.50
CA VAL A 314 -10.66 5.30 6.09
C VAL A 314 -9.91 3.99 5.82
N THR A 315 -9.59 3.72 4.56
CA THR A 315 -8.82 2.51 4.17
C THR A 315 -7.46 2.77 3.56
N GLU A 316 -7.14 4.00 3.24
CA GLU A 316 -5.80 4.40 2.83
C GLU A 316 -5.37 5.61 3.68
N PRO A 317 -4.19 5.55 4.31
CA PRO A 317 -3.67 6.67 5.07
C PRO A 317 -3.29 7.79 4.09
N ILE A 318 -3.86 8.96 4.31
CA ILE A 318 -3.39 10.21 3.71
C ILE A 318 -2.10 10.56 4.40
N VAL A 319 -1.10 10.99 3.64
CA VAL A 319 0.17 11.46 4.19
C VAL A 319 -0.14 12.68 5.07
N PRO A 320 0.03 12.60 6.40
CA PRO A 320 -0.18 13.75 7.27
C PRO A 320 0.73 14.91 6.83
N HIS A 321 0.30 16.14 7.07
CA HIS A 321 1.11 17.33 6.83
C HIS A 321 2.57 17.16 7.31
N GLU A 322 2.76 16.61 8.51
CA GLU A 322 4.07 16.40 9.14
C GLU A 322 4.93 15.30 8.48
N GLU A 323 4.32 14.43 7.70
CA GLU A 323 4.98 13.29 7.04
C GLU A 323 5.09 13.47 5.52
N ALA A 324 4.48 14.52 4.96
CA ALA A 324 4.47 14.82 3.53
C ALA A 324 5.87 15.27 3.08
N PRO A 325 6.57 14.49 2.25
CA PRO A 325 7.91 14.86 1.79
C PRO A 325 7.91 16.11 0.91
N SER A 326 6.79 16.40 0.24
CA SER A 326 6.60 17.58 -0.61
C SER A 326 5.12 17.96 -0.72
N ALA A 327 4.84 19.19 -1.15
CA ALA A 327 3.48 19.67 -1.40
C ALA A 327 2.71 18.84 -2.44
N ALA A 328 3.39 18.24 -3.42
CA ALA A 328 2.74 17.38 -4.41
C ALA A 328 2.13 16.12 -3.76
N ASP A 329 2.73 15.64 -2.67
CA ASP A 329 2.29 14.45 -1.95
C ASP A 329 1.04 14.70 -1.08
N MET A 330 0.59 15.96 -0.95
CA MET A 330 -0.66 16.34 -0.29
C MET A 330 -1.89 16.21 -1.19
N SER A 331 -1.67 16.07 -2.50
CA SER A 331 -2.75 15.85 -3.47
C SER A 331 -3.27 14.44 -3.36
N THR A 332 -4.56 14.21 -3.63
CA THR A 332 -5.14 12.87 -3.48
C THR A 332 -6.01 12.54 -4.66
N ALA A 333 -5.81 11.37 -5.27
CA ALA A 333 -6.63 10.90 -6.38
C ALA A 333 -6.92 9.39 -6.29
N VAL A 334 -8.06 8.98 -6.84
CA VAL A 334 -8.47 7.59 -7.04
C VAL A 334 -9.00 7.41 -8.44
N MET A 335 -8.63 6.28 -9.03
CA MET A 335 -9.15 5.79 -10.30
C MET A 335 -9.76 4.40 -10.07
N LYS A 336 -11.03 4.22 -10.44
CA LYS A 336 -11.71 2.92 -10.33
C LYS A 336 -12.49 2.59 -11.58
N THR A 337 -12.19 1.45 -12.19
CA THR A 337 -13.01 0.88 -13.27
C THR A 337 -14.08 -0.05 -12.70
N PHE A 338 -15.32 0.10 -13.15
CA PHE A 338 -16.45 -0.69 -12.65
C PHE A 338 -16.40 -2.15 -13.09
N GLY A 339 -15.70 -2.47 -14.18
CA GLY A 339 -15.41 -3.86 -14.57
C GLY A 339 -14.57 -4.63 -13.53
N SER A 340 -13.78 -3.92 -12.71
CA SER A 340 -13.00 -4.52 -11.61
C SER A 340 -13.84 -4.78 -10.35
N VAL A 341 -15.02 -4.16 -10.24
CA VAL A 341 -15.92 -4.32 -9.09
C VAL A 341 -16.66 -5.64 -9.26
N LYS A 342 -16.51 -6.55 -8.28
CA LYS A 342 -17.21 -7.84 -8.34
C LYS A 342 -18.71 -7.59 -8.41
N ARG A 343 -19.43 -8.40 -9.19
CA ARG A 343 -20.88 -8.28 -9.45
C ARG A 343 -21.80 -8.08 -8.23
N ARG A 344 -21.35 -8.38 -7.01
CA ARG A 344 -22.15 -8.22 -5.76
C ARG A 344 -21.55 -7.20 -4.80
N GLN A 345 -20.44 -6.56 -5.16
CA GLN A 345 -19.77 -5.56 -4.33
C GLN A 345 -20.18 -4.18 -4.80
N GLN A 346 -20.53 -3.32 -3.86
CA GLN A 346 -20.70 -1.90 -4.10
C GLN A 346 -19.35 -1.21 -4.02
N TYR A 347 -19.28 -0.04 -4.64
CA TYR A 347 -18.16 0.87 -4.54
C TYR A 347 -18.66 2.24 -4.07
N SER A 348 -17.87 2.97 -3.31
CA SER A 348 -18.16 4.32 -2.85
C SER A 348 -16.87 5.10 -2.62
N THR A 349 -16.88 6.41 -2.81
CA THR A 349 -15.78 7.26 -2.35
C THR A 349 -16.37 8.56 -1.83
N GLY A 350 -15.74 9.17 -0.85
CA GLY A 350 -16.23 10.42 -0.30
C GLY A 350 -15.14 11.22 0.37
N THR A 351 -15.28 12.53 0.32
CA THR A 351 -14.44 13.44 1.09
C THR A 351 -15.24 13.95 2.28
N ALA A 352 -14.55 14.18 3.40
CA ALA A 352 -15.10 14.94 4.51
C ALA A 352 -14.14 16.09 4.83
N HIS A 353 -14.63 17.07 5.61
CA HIS A 353 -13.82 18.19 6.06
C HIS A 353 -13.23 18.99 4.88
N LEU A 354 -14.05 19.31 3.87
CA LEU A 354 -13.67 20.28 2.85
C LEU A 354 -13.71 21.69 3.46
N SER A 355 -12.68 22.03 4.22
CA SER A 355 -12.42 23.41 4.66
C SER A 355 -11.58 24.11 3.60
N GLY A 356 -12.22 24.66 2.57
CA GLY A 356 -11.49 25.35 1.50
C GLY A 356 -10.69 24.40 0.60
N CYS A 357 -11.32 23.34 0.12
CA CYS A 357 -10.77 22.41 -0.87
C CYS A 357 -11.57 22.38 -2.17
N THR A 358 -10.88 22.17 -3.28
CA THR A 358 -11.49 21.84 -4.57
C THR A 358 -11.45 20.32 -4.78
N THR A 359 -12.59 19.70 -5.09
CA THR A 359 -12.72 18.27 -5.40
C THR A 359 -13.26 18.10 -6.81
N MET A 360 -12.74 17.13 -7.56
CA MET A 360 -13.23 16.79 -8.89
C MET A 360 -13.65 15.34 -8.98
N TYR A 361 -14.80 15.09 -9.60
CA TYR A 361 -15.28 13.76 -9.98
C TYR A 361 -15.48 13.68 -11.50
N LEU A 362 -14.87 12.68 -12.14
CA LEU A 362 -15.16 12.29 -13.52
C LEU A 362 -15.86 10.95 -13.47
N ILE A 363 -17.14 10.90 -13.84
CA ILE A 363 -18.00 9.72 -13.70
C ILE A 363 -18.46 9.30 -15.10
N SER A 364 -18.23 8.03 -15.43
CA SER A 364 -18.68 7.41 -16.68
C SER A 364 -19.31 6.05 -16.41
N ARG A 365 -19.68 5.30 -17.46
CA ARG A 365 -20.16 3.91 -17.34
C ARG A 365 -19.03 2.89 -17.23
N LYS A 366 -17.79 3.31 -17.55
CA LYS A 366 -16.59 2.48 -17.40
C LYS A 366 -15.98 2.60 -16.01
N GLY A 367 -16.04 3.76 -15.39
CA GLY A 367 -15.38 4.01 -14.11
C GLY A 367 -15.61 5.40 -13.53
N VAL A 368 -14.88 5.68 -12.47
CA VAL A 368 -14.82 6.99 -11.81
C VAL A 368 -13.38 7.36 -11.52
N TYR A 369 -13.06 8.63 -11.76
CA TYR A 369 -11.85 9.29 -11.25
C TYR A 369 -12.27 10.37 -10.26
N ALA A 370 -11.69 10.37 -9.07
CA ALA A 370 -11.98 11.36 -8.03
C ALA A 370 -10.68 11.92 -7.48
N THR A 371 -10.57 13.24 -7.31
CA THR A 371 -9.37 13.89 -6.79
C THR A 371 -9.72 15.12 -5.94
N ARG A 372 -8.86 15.47 -4.98
CA ARG A 372 -8.99 16.66 -4.11
C ARG A 372 -7.67 17.41 -4.02
N TRP A 373 -7.79 18.73 -3.95
CA TRP A 373 -6.69 19.66 -3.76
C TRP A 373 -7.04 20.67 -2.67
N TRP A 374 -6.02 21.02 -1.89
CA TRP A 374 -6.09 21.96 -0.79
C TRP A 374 -5.80 23.37 -1.28
N GLU A 375 -6.59 24.36 -0.88
CA GLU A 375 -6.32 25.74 -1.30
C GLU A 375 -4.99 26.26 -0.81
N ASN A 376 -4.68 26.02 0.46
CA ASN A 376 -3.45 26.46 1.10
C ASN A 376 -2.19 25.68 0.67
N VAL A 377 -2.33 24.73 -0.25
CA VAL A 377 -1.22 23.98 -0.87
C VAL A 377 -1.13 24.24 -2.37
N SER A 378 -2.29 24.28 -3.03
CA SER A 378 -2.37 24.19 -4.49
C SER A 378 -2.80 25.49 -5.16
N PHE A 379 -3.63 26.31 -4.51
CA PHE A 379 -4.23 27.50 -5.15
C PHE A 379 -3.69 28.81 -4.59
N SER A 380 -3.47 28.87 -3.28
CA SER A 380 -2.88 29.98 -2.56
C SER A 380 -1.95 29.43 -1.46
N PRO A 381 -0.78 28.88 -1.86
CA PRO A 381 0.06 28.09 -0.99
C PRO A 381 0.65 28.91 0.17
N ASP A 382 0.55 28.35 1.37
CA ASP A 382 1.27 28.84 2.55
C ASP A 382 2.79 28.68 2.34
N ASP A 383 3.58 29.56 2.95
CA ASP A 383 5.04 29.62 2.76
C ASP A 383 5.73 28.28 3.09
N GLU A 384 5.18 27.48 4.00
CA GLU A 384 5.73 26.19 4.40
C GLU A 384 5.71 25.14 3.28
N TRP A 385 4.80 25.27 2.31
CA TRP A 385 4.67 24.34 1.19
C TRP A 385 5.61 24.65 0.04
N ARG A 386 6.20 25.85 0.03
CA ARG A 386 7.17 26.26 -0.98
C ARG A 386 8.53 25.65 -0.60
N ASP A 387 8.81 24.46 -1.11
CA ASP A 387 10.15 23.87 -1.06
C ASP A 387 10.66 23.59 -2.50
N PRO A 388 11.72 24.27 -2.97
CA PRO A 388 12.41 25.39 -2.31
C PRO A 388 11.52 26.64 -2.17
N GLY A 389 11.80 27.46 -1.15
CA GLY A 389 11.00 28.62 -0.69
C GLY A 389 10.76 29.77 -1.68
N ASP A 390 11.19 29.63 -2.93
CA ASP A 390 11.06 30.62 -4.00
C ASP A 390 10.00 30.27 -5.06
N ARG A 391 9.34 29.11 -4.94
CA ARG A 391 8.28 28.71 -5.89
C ARG A 391 7.10 29.67 -5.88
N THR A 392 6.65 30.04 -7.08
CA THR A 392 5.45 30.85 -7.31
C THR A 392 4.15 30.05 -7.15
N ASP A 393 3.02 30.73 -6.99
CA ASP A 393 1.70 30.09 -6.88
C ASP A 393 1.36 29.28 -8.14
N GLU A 394 1.75 29.80 -9.31
CA GLU A 394 1.60 29.12 -10.60
C GLU A 394 2.42 27.82 -10.65
N GLU A 395 3.67 27.85 -10.20
CA GLU A 395 4.52 26.66 -10.13
C GLU A 395 3.98 25.64 -9.14
N MET A 396 3.44 26.09 -8.00
CA MET A 396 2.82 25.22 -6.99
C MET A 396 1.54 24.58 -7.53
N PHE A 397 0.68 25.35 -8.17
CA PHE A 397 -0.53 24.87 -8.83
C PHE A 397 -0.20 23.85 -9.93
N GLN A 398 0.80 24.15 -10.77
CA GLN A 398 1.27 23.22 -11.80
C GLN A 398 1.67 21.87 -11.20
N ALA A 399 2.53 21.86 -10.16
CA ALA A 399 3.04 20.60 -9.62
C ALA A 399 2.03 19.81 -8.77
N THR A 400 1.13 20.51 -8.06
CA THR A 400 0.18 19.86 -7.14
C THR A 400 -1.14 19.51 -7.82
N VAL A 401 -1.51 20.19 -8.91
CA VAL A 401 -2.79 19.96 -9.61
C VAL A 401 -2.55 19.34 -10.98
N LEU A 402 -1.91 20.07 -11.88
CA LEU A 402 -1.85 19.71 -13.30
C LEU A 402 -0.90 18.53 -13.56
N ASP A 403 0.27 18.54 -12.93
CA ASP A 403 1.24 17.44 -13.01
C ASP A 403 0.70 16.17 -12.35
N MET A 404 -0.11 16.31 -11.29
CA MET A 404 -0.77 15.17 -10.63
C MET A 404 -1.85 14.55 -11.52
N LEU A 405 -2.61 15.35 -12.26
CA LEU A 405 -3.56 14.84 -13.26
C LEU A 405 -2.84 14.07 -14.37
N THR A 406 -1.69 14.57 -14.84
CA THR A 406 -0.98 14.00 -16.00
C THR A 406 -0.06 12.82 -15.65
N THR A 407 0.60 12.87 -14.50
CA THR A 407 1.62 11.88 -14.09
C THR A 407 1.24 11.06 -12.86
N GLY A 408 0.32 11.54 -12.02
CA GLY A 408 -0.06 10.90 -10.77
C GLY A 408 0.95 11.06 -9.62
N GLY A 409 2.08 11.73 -9.88
CA GLY A 409 3.17 11.85 -8.91
C GLY A 409 3.70 10.48 -8.48
N ASN A 410 4.14 10.38 -7.22
CA ASN A 410 4.73 9.14 -6.68
C ASN A 410 3.70 8.14 -6.17
N TYR A 411 2.53 8.61 -5.76
CA TYR A 411 1.60 7.84 -4.92
C TYR A 411 0.20 7.67 -5.52
N HIS A 412 -0.18 8.49 -6.51
CA HIS A 412 -1.56 8.57 -6.96
C HIS A 412 -1.71 8.12 -8.42
N PRO A 413 -2.89 7.58 -8.80
CA PRO A 413 -3.18 7.31 -10.19
C PRO A 413 -3.29 8.62 -10.97
N LYS A 414 -2.59 8.69 -12.11
CA LYS A 414 -2.85 9.71 -13.12
C LYS A 414 -4.26 9.54 -13.70
N LEU A 415 -4.78 10.61 -14.30
CA LEU A 415 -5.97 10.54 -15.13
C LEU A 415 -5.65 9.76 -16.42
N ASP A 416 -6.43 8.71 -16.67
CA ASP A 416 -6.25 7.80 -17.80
C ASP A 416 -7.57 7.63 -18.55
N ALA A 417 -7.66 8.26 -19.73
CA ALA A 417 -8.84 8.26 -20.57
C ALA A 417 -9.26 6.86 -21.04
N ASP A 418 -8.30 5.96 -21.28
CA ASP A 418 -8.62 4.61 -21.77
C ASP A 418 -9.48 3.82 -20.75
N LEU A 419 -9.35 4.15 -19.47
CA LEU A 419 -10.03 3.48 -18.37
C LEU A 419 -11.43 4.03 -18.08
N ILE A 420 -11.68 5.31 -18.38
CA ILE A 420 -12.94 5.98 -17.97
C ILE A 420 -13.71 6.62 -19.11
N GLU A 421 -13.09 6.98 -20.23
CA GLU A 421 -13.78 7.78 -21.24
C GLU A 421 -14.87 7.01 -21.96
N ASP A 422 -16.07 7.58 -22.02
CA ASP A 422 -17.18 7.11 -22.84
C ASP A 422 -18.12 8.28 -23.23
N ASP A 423 -19.12 8.00 -24.06
CA ASP A 423 -20.06 9.01 -24.56
C ASP A 423 -20.94 9.64 -23.47
N PHE A 424 -21.00 9.05 -22.27
CA PHE A 424 -21.85 9.44 -21.15
C PHE A 424 -21.08 10.13 -20.03
N ILE A 425 -19.75 10.23 -20.14
CA ILE A 425 -18.90 10.81 -19.11
C ILE A 425 -19.35 12.24 -18.76
N ARG A 426 -19.39 12.50 -17.44
CA ARG A 426 -19.68 13.80 -16.83
C ARG A 426 -18.57 14.17 -15.86
N ALA A 427 -18.29 15.46 -15.78
CA ALA A 427 -17.32 16.03 -14.85
C ALA A 427 -18.03 16.93 -13.84
N TYR A 428 -17.64 16.82 -12.58
CA TYR A 428 -18.18 17.61 -11.48
C TYR A 428 -17.03 18.27 -10.75
N LEU A 429 -17.05 19.59 -10.66
CA LEU A 429 -16.06 20.36 -9.91
C LEU A 429 -16.75 20.96 -8.68
N ILE A 430 -16.42 20.40 -7.52
CA ILE A 430 -16.93 20.84 -6.22
C ILE A 430 -15.90 21.80 -5.63
N HIS A 431 -16.27 23.06 -5.45
CA HIS A 431 -15.31 24.10 -5.07
C HIS A 431 -15.98 25.11 -4.14
N PRO A 432 -15.21 25.85 -3.32
CA PRO A 432 -15.83 26.82 -2.43
C PRO A 432 -16.22 28.10 -3.17
N THR A 433 -17.13 28.85 -2.55
CA THR A 433 -17.61 30.15 -3.02
C THR A 433 -16.70 31.31 -2.64
N THR A 434 -15.77 31.10 -1.71
CA THR A 434 -14.82 32.10 -1.17
C THR A 434 -13.44 31.48 -1.13
N THR A 435 -12.40 32.30 -1.23
CA THR A 435 -11.00 31.87 -1.17
C THR A 435 -10.53 31.65 0.27
N TYR A 436 -9.48 30.86 0.45
CA TYR A 436 -8.88 30.56 1.76
C TYR A 436 -8.32 31.79 2.50
N HIS A 437 -7.74 32.77 1.81
CA HIS A 437 -7.07 33.93 2.45
C HIS A 437 -7.87 35.25 2.44
N GLU A 438 -9.00 35.35 1.75
CA GLU A 438 -9.67 36.65 1.52
C GLU A 438 -11.17 36.68 1.85
N GLY A 439 -11.69 37.91 1.96
CA GLY A 439 -12.97 38.24 2.59
C GLY A 439 -14.19 38.25 1.64
N PRO A 440 -15.36 38.74 2.10
CA PRO A 440 -16.59 38.71 1.31
C PRO A 440 -16.49 39.55 0.03
N GLY A 441 -16.41 38.88 -1.13
CA GLY A 441 -16.34 39.51 -2.46
C GLY A 441 -15.51 38.74 -3.47
N ASP A 442 -14.63 37.86 -3.01
CA ASP A 442 -13.75 37.07 -3.87
C ASP A 442 -14.47 35.87 -4.51
N VAL A 443 -14.18 35.63 -5.78
CA VAL A 443 -14.89 34.67 -6.64
C VAL A 443 -14.20 33.31 -6.74
N GLY A 444 -13.33 32.98 -5.78
CA GLY A 444 -12.55 31.74 -5.78
C GLY A 444 -11.37 31.78 -6.75
N TYR A 445 -11.15 30.68 -7.48
CA TYR A 445 -9.98 30.47 -8.35
C TYR A 445 -10.37 30.15 -9.80
N PRO A 446 -11.10 31.05 -10.49
CA PRO A 446 -11.70 30.75 -11.79
C PRO A 446 -10.67 30.40 -12.87
N ASP A 447 -9.51 31.06 -12.89
CA ASP A 447 -8.45 30.80 -13.87
C ASP A 447 -7.83 29.41 -13.67
N GLN A 448 -7.59 29.02 -12.41
CA GLN A 448 -7.09 27.71 -12.03
C GLN A 448 -8.12 26.61 -12.35
N TRP A 449 -9.40 26.85 -12.06
CA TRP A 449 -10.47 25.91 -12.41
C TRP A 449 -10.60 25.72 -13.93
N GLU A 450 -10.43 26.79 -14.71
CA GLU A 450 -10.40 26.68 -16.18
C GLU A 450 -9.15 25.96 -16.69
N ALA A 451 -8.00 26.15 -16.04
CA ALA A 451 -6.79 25.38 -16.33
C ALA A 451 -7.01 23.88 -16.06
N ILE A 452 -7.66 23.51 -14.96
CA ILE A 452 -8.06 22.12 -14.68
C ILE A 452 -8.94 21.58 -15.82
N ARG A 453 -9.98 22.32 -16.22
CA ARG A 453 -10.88 21.89 -17.31
C ARG A 453 -10.13 21.71 -18.62
N THR A 454 -9.24 22.63 -18.94
CA THR A 454 -8.41 22.58 -20.15
C THR A 454 -7.53 21.33 -20.14
N THR A 455 -6.77 21.10 -19.07
CA THR A 455 -5.90 19.91 -18.95
C THR A 455 -6.70 18.61 -18.97
N VAL A 456 -7.84 18.55 -18.28
CA VAL A 456 -8.72 17.37 -18.30
C VAL A 456 -9.31 17.15 -19.70
N GLY A 457 -9.69 18.20 -20.43
CA GLY A 457 -10.18 18.11 -21.80
C GLY A 457 -9.11 17.72 -22.82
N GLU A 458 -7.84 18.03 -22.56
CA GLU A 458 -6.70 17.53 -23.36
C GLU A 458 -6.46 16.04 -23.11
N LEU A 459 -6.58 15.59 -21.86
CA LEU A 459 -6.40 14.19 -21.46
C LEU A 459 -7.58 13.31 -21.86
N VAL A 460 -8.81 13.81 -21.71
CA VAL A 460 -10.09 13.13 -21.94
C VAL A 460 -10.90 13.98 -22.95
N PRO A 461 -10.69 13.81 -24.27
CA PRO A 461 -11.24 14.68 -25.31
C PRO A 461 -12.76 14.91 -25.26
N THR A 462 -13.54 13.92 -24.81
CA THR A 462 -15.00 14.05 -24.67
C THR A 462 -15.38 15.15 -23.69
N LEU A 463 -14.53 15.44 -22.69
CA LEU A 463 -14.74 16.50 -21.69
C LEU A 463 -14.32 17.90 -22.17
N GLN A 464 -13.89 18.08 -23.43
CA GLN A 464 -13.79 19.42 -24.04
C GLN A 464 -15.16 20.08 -24.22
N ASP A 465 -16.23 19.29 -24.26
CA ASP A 465 -17.60 19.80 -24.27
C ASP A 465 -17.98 20.34 -22.88
N ALA A 466 -18.02 21.67 -22.78
CA ALA A 466 -18.38 22.38 -21.54
C ALA A 466 -19.75 21.95 -20.97
N SER A 467 -20.68 21.44 -21.79
CA SER A 467 -21.99 20.95 -21.30
C SER A 467 -21.89 19.66 -20.47
N ARG A 468 -20.71 19.04 -20.41
CA ARG A 468 -20.43 17.86 -19.58
C ARG A 468 -19.90 18.19 -18.20
N TRP A 469 -19.59 19.46 -17.94
CA TRP A 469 -19.14 19.94 -16.65
C TRP A 469 -20.30 20.46 -15.82
N THR A 470 -20.21 20.25 -14.52
CA THR A 470 -21.14 20.82 -13.54
C THR A 470 -20.32 21.34 -12.36
N ASP A 471 -20.46 22.64 -12.10
CA ASP A 471 -19.87 23.30 -10.95
C ASP A 471 -20.80 23.19 -9.75
N ILE A 472 -20.25 22.77 -8.61
CA ILE A 472 -20.96 22.56 -7.36
C ILE A 472 -20.30 23.47 -6.31
N PRO A 473 -20.76 24.73 -6.19
CA PRO A 473 -20.21 25.66 -5.23
C PRO A 473 -20.66 25.31 -3.80
N TYR A 474 -19.77 25.44 -2.83
CA TYR A 474 -20.11 25.32 -1.42
C TYR A 474 -19.56 26.47 -0.57
N LYS A 475 -20.16 26.68 0.61
CA LYS A 475 -19.64 27.69 1.55
C LYS A 475 -18.51 27.08 2.38
N ALA A 476 -17.29 27.58 2.19
CA ALA A 476 -16.16 27.20 3.05
C ALA A 476 -16.46 27.55 4.51
N LEU A 477 -16.11 26.65 5.42
CA LEU A 477 -16.12 26.87 6.86
C LEU A 477 -14.67 27.03 7.33
N ASP A 478 -14.48 27.80 8.40
CA ASP A 478 -13.18 27.92 9.06
C ASP A 478 -12.75 26.56 9.63
N ASP A 479 -11.45 26.26 9.60
CA ASP A 479 -10.89 24.98 10.06
C ASP A 479 -11.27 24.62 11.51
N ASP A 480 -11.52 25.64 12.34
CA ASP A 480 -11.89 25.51 13.75
C ASP A 480 -13.42 25.41 13.98
N ASP A 481 -14.24 25.38 12.93
CA ASP A 481 -15.70 25.31 13.07
C ASP A 481 -16.13 23.90 13.55
N ASP A 482 -16.80 23.85 14.71
CA ASP A 482 -17.33 22.63 15.33
C ASP A 482 -18.25 21.83 14.38
N VAL A 483 -18.87 22.49 13.39
CA VAL A 483 -19.78 21.88 12.41
C VAL A 483 -19.04 21.00 11.39
N LEU A 484 -17.78 21.29 11.07
CA LEU A 484 -16.96 20.43 10.19
C LEU A 484 -16.73 19.05 10.83
N ASN A 485 -16.50 19.05 12.14
CA ASN A 485 -16.17 17.86 12.92
C ASN A 485 -17.40 17.07 13.41
N ALA A 486 -18.62 17.57 13.17
CA ALA A 486 -19.83 16.88 13.58
C ALA A 486 -20.05 15.60 12.73
N ASP A 487 -20.20 14.45 13.41
CA ASP A 487 -20.45 13.15 12.75
C ASP A 487 -21.69 13.20 11.84
N ALA A 488 -22.77 13.84 12.32
CA ALA A 488 -24.00 14.09 11.57
C ALA A 488 -24.00 15.39 10.74
N GLY A 489 -22.91 16.16 10.73
CA GLY A 489 -22.76 17.35 9.90
C GLY A 489 -22.71 17.00 8.41
N THR A 490 -23.07 17.92 7.54
CA THR A 490 -23.11 17.73 6.07
C THR A 490 -22.11 18.64 5.35
N ALA A 491 -21.68 19.71 6.01
CA ALA A 491 -20.78 20.72 5.46
C ALA A 491 -19.46 20.09 5.03
N GLY A 492 -19.02 20.46 3.82
CA GLY A 492 -17.76 19.99 3.27
C GLY A 492 -17.66 18.46 3.12
N LYS A 493 -18.79 17.76 2.91
CA LYS A 493 -18.83 16.33 2.60
C LYS A 493 -19.30 16.10 1.18
N ASN A 494 -18.77 15.08 0.52
CA ASN A 494 -19.35 14.53 -0.71
C ASN A 494 -19.23 13.00 -0.69
N LEU A 495 -20.09 12.34 -1.46
CA LEU A 495 -20.17 10.89 -1.51
C LEU A 495 -20.60 10.45 -2.92
N PHE A 496 -19.71 9.74 -3.60
CA PHE A 496 -20.02 8.95 -4.76
C PHE A 496 -20.34 7.51 -4.35
N LYS A 497 -21.34 6.89 -4.95
CA LYS A 497 -21.67 5.47 -4.79
C LYS A 497 -21.98 4.80 -6.13
N TYR A 498 -21.56 3.56 -6.26
CA TYR A 498 -21.84 2.66 -7.37
C TYR A 498 -22.34 1.31 -6.86
N ASP A 499 -23.52 0.88 -7.31
CA ASP A 499 -24.08 -0.44 -7.05
C ASP A 499 -24.31 -1.18 -8.38
N PRO A 500 -23.50 -2.22 -8.72
CA PRO A 500 -23.62 -2.93 -9.99
C PRO A 500 -24.89 -3.78 -10.13
N MET A 501 -25.66 -3.96 -9.04
CA MET A 501 -26.85 -4.81 -9.01
C MET A 501 -27.97 -4.18 -8.16
N HIS A 502 -28.18 -2.87 -8.31
CA HIS A 502 -29.28 -2.14 -7.67
C HIS A 502 -30.64 -2.76 -8.02
N THR A 503 -31.63 -2.68 -7.13
CA THR A 503 -33.01 -3.08 -7.46
C THR A 503 -33.87 -1.84 -7.56
N PHE A 504 -34.28 -1.52 -8.78
CA PHE A 504 -35.18 -0.42 -9.06
C PHE A 504 -36.60 -0.73 -8.59
N GLU A 505 -37.45 0.30 -8.45
CA GLU A 505 -38.85 0.16 -8.05
C GLU A 505 -39.64 -0.80 -8.97
N SER A 506 -39.23 -0.90 -10.24
CA SER A 506 -39.78 -1.83 -11.23
C SER A 506 -39.48 -3.31 -10.93
N GLY A 507 -38.58 -3.60 -9.99
CA GLY A 507 -38.05 -4.93 -9.70
C GLY A 507 -36.89 -5.34 -10.62
N GLN A 508 -36.57 -4.56 -11.65
CA GLN A 508 -35.40 -4.78 -12.50
C GLN A 508 -34.11 -4.60 -11.69
N LYS A 509 -33.07 -5.34 -12.07
CA LYS A 509 -31.73 -5.16 -11.50
C LYS A 509 -30.78 -4.63 -12.57
N GLY A 510 -30.01 -3.62 -12.20
CA GLY A 510 -29.00 -3.01 -13.07
C GLY A 510 -28.03 -2.14 -12.27
N PRO A 511 -26.96 -1.66 -12.89
CA PRO A 511 -26.03 -0.74 -12.25
C PRO A 511 -26.65 0.63 -11.97
N LEU A 512 -26.28 1.22 -10.85
CA LEU A 512 -26.66 2.57 -10.44
C LEU A 512 -25.42 3.31 -9.92
N ALA A 513 -25.17 4.51 -10.45
CA ALA A 513 -24.12 5.41 -9.97
C ALA A 513 -24.75 6.72 -9.49
N MET A 514 -24.30 7.23 -8.33
CA MET A 514 -24.84 8.44 -7.71
C MET A 514 -23.76 9.29 -7.03
N LEU A 515 -23.89 10.62 -7.06
CA LEU A 515 -23.02 11.58 -6.38
C LEU A 515 -23.84 12.58 -5.57
N TRP A 516 -23.51 12.74 -4.29
CA TRP A 516 -24.04 13.77 -3.40
C TRP A 516 -22.92 14.71 -2.95
N ALA A 517 -23.27 15.96 -2.65
CA ALA A 517 -22.38 16.95 -2.05
C ALA A 517 -23.18 17.82 -1.06
N GLU A 518 -22.55 18.11 0.08
CA GLU A 518 -23.08 18.92 1.18
C GLU A 518 -24.48 18.48 1.65
N SER A 519 -25.38 19.42 1.91
CA SER A 519 -26.71 19.18 2.47
C SER A 519 -27.75 18.76 1.43
N GLU A 520 -27.35 18.53 0.18
CA GLU A 520 -28.28 18.22 -0.89
C GLU A 520 -28.71 16.75 -0.86
N ILE A 521 -30.00 16.52 -0.61
CA ILE A 521 -30.60 15.19 -0.64
C ILE A 521 -30.72 14.66 -2.08
N THR A 522 -30.97 15.57 -3.03
CA THR A 522 -31.01 15.21 -4.44
C THR A 522 -29.59 15.05 -4.97
N PRO A 523 -29.25 13.92 -5.59
CA PRO A 523 -27.91 13.71 -6.11
C PRO A 523 -27.62 14.64 -7.30
N TYR A 524 -26.37 15.10 -7.40
CA TYR A 524 -25.87 15.85 -8.56
C TYR A 524 -25.61 14.95 -9.78
N HIS A 525 -25.32 13.67 -9.53
CA HIS A 525 -25.21 12.64 -10.56
C HIS A 525 -26.16 11.50 -10.26
N GLN A 526 -26.93 11.05 -11.25
CA GLN A 526 -27.69 9.81 -11.20
C GLN A 526 -27.72 9.21 -12.60
N ASP A 527 -27.16 8.02 -12.77
CA ASP A 527 -27.23 7.27 -14.04
C ASP A 527 -27.59 5.81 -13.77
N GLU A 528 -28.57 5.33 -14.52
CA GLU A 528 -29.15 3.99 -14.43
C GLU A 528 -28.77 3.23 -15.71
N TRP A 529 -28.04 2.11 -15.60
CA TRP A 529 -27.46 1.40 -16.74
C TRP A 529 -28.17 0.08 -17.11
#